data_AF-A0A6V7IR39-F1
#
_entry.id   AF-A0A6V7IR39-F1
#
_cell.length_a   1.000
_cell.length_b   1.000
_cell.length_c   1.000
_cell.angle_alpha   90.00
_cell.angle_beta   90.00
_cell.angle_gamma   90.00
#
_symmetry.space_group_name_H-M   'P 1'
#
loop_
_entity.id
_entity.type
_entity.pdbx_description
1 polymer ?
#
loop_
_entity_poly.entity_id
_entity_poly.type
_entity_poly.pdbx_seq_one_letter_code
_entity_poly.pdbx_strand_id
1 'polypeptide(L)'
;AGKLRAYQLGEIIRRNYNDFLGDIYSPSEVFARSTDYMRTVMTLHLVMAGAFPPSQAQKWHSTLNWQPVIANFEIGAQNFLPLLCPA
;
A
#
# COMPACT_ATOMS: atom_id res chain seq x y z
N ALA A 1 -5.02 -8.53 14.97
CA ALA A 1 -5.38 -7.10 15.18
C ALA A 1 -4.65 -6.16 14.21
N GLY A 2 -3.31 -6.11 14.17
CA GLY A 2 -2.57 -5.16 13.33
C GLY A 2 -2.84 -5.25 11.83
N LYS A 3 -2.95 -6.47 11.28
CA LYS A 3 -3.23 -6.67 9.85
C LYS A 3 -4.55 -6.03 9.39
N LEU A 4 -5.62 -6.26 10.15
CA LEU A 4 -6.95 -5.70 9.86
C LEU A 4 -6.92 -4.17 9.94
N ARG A 5 -6.23 -3.60 10.93
CA ARG A 5 -6.08 -2.15 11.06
C ARG A 5 -5.34 -1.53 9.87
N ALA A 6 -4.28 -2.18 9.39
CA ALA A 6 -3.54 -1.73 8.20
C ALA A 6 -4.42 -1.75 6.95
N TYR A 7 -5.22 -2.80 6.76
CA TYR A 7 -6.17 -2.88 5.67
C TYR A 7 -7.25 -1.78 5.75
N GLN A 8 -7.85 -1.60 6.94
CA GLN A 8 -8.84 -0.54 7.19
C GLN A 8 -8.28 0.86 6.97
N LEU A 9 -7.00 1.09 7.31
CA LEU A 9 -6.32 2.34 6.99
C LEU A 9 -6.28 2.59 5.48
N GLY A 10 -6.02 1.55 4.68
CA GLY A 10 -6.12 1.62 3.22
C GLY A 10 -7.51 2.02 2.74
N GLU A 11 -8.57 1.42 3.29
CA GLU A 11 -9.96 1.77 2.96
C GLU A 11 -10.30 3.22 3.30
N ILE A 12 -9.77 3.74 4.42
CA ILE A 12 -9.94 5.15 4.81
C ILE A 12 -9.23 6.07 3.80
N ILE A 13 -8.00 5.75 3.41
CA ILE A 13 -7.25 6.51 2.39
C ILE A 13 -8.03 6.52 1.07
N ARG A 14 -8.53 5.35 0.63
CA ARG A 14 -9.34 5.27 -0.60
C ARG A 14 -10.59 6.15 -0.50
N ARG A 15 -11.32 6.09 0.61
CA ARG A 15 -12.53 6.88 0.81
C ARG A 15 -12.25 8.38 0.77
N ASN A 16 -11.16 8.82 1.40
CA ASN A 16 -10.85 10.24 1.53
C ASN A 16 -10.25 10.86 0.26
N TYR A 17 -9.57 10.05 -0.55
CA TYR A 17 -8.86 10.49 -1.76
C TYR A 17 -9.38 9.84 -3.03
N ASN A 18 -10.61 9.31 -3.03
CA ASN A 18 -11.17 8.58 -4.17
C ASN A 18 -11.07 9.38 -5.48
N ASP A 19 -11.45 10.66 -5.43
CA ASP A 19 -11.49 11.52 -6.61
C ASP A 19 -10.08 11.89 -7.11
N PHE A 20 -9.10 11.94 -6.20
CA PHE A 20 -7.71 12.21 -6.55
C PHE A 20 -6.98 10.99 -7.11
N LEU A 21 -7.23 9.81 -6.53
CA LEU A 21 -6.57 8.56 -6.91
C LEU A 21 -7.16 7.94 -8.19
N GLY A 22 -8.40 8.28 -8.54
CA GLY A 22 -9.11 7.73 -9.69
C GLY A 22 -9.44 6.24 -9.52
N ASP A 23 -10.04 5.64 -10.55
CA ASP A 23 -10.50 4.25 -10.50
C ASP A 23 -9.43 3.22 -10.88
N ILE A 24 -8.40 3.64 -11.62
CA ILE A 24 -7.37 2.75 -12.16
C ILE A 24 -6.08 2.96 -11.38
N TYR A 25 -5.52 1.88 -10.83
CA TYR A 25 -4.21 1.92 -10.22
C TYR A 25 -3.12 2.04 -11.30
N SER A 26 -2.26 3.04 -11.18
CA SER A 26 -1.10 3.22 -12.05
C SER A 26 0.22 3.25 -11.25
N PRO A 27 1.18 2.35 -11.53
CA PRO A 27 2.49 2.38 -10.88
C PRO A 27 3.32 3.65 -11.14
N SER A 28 3.00 4.44 -12.17
CA SER A 28 3.68 5.71 -12.44
C SER A 28 3.17 6.87 -11.58
N GLU A 29 1.95 6.75 -11.05
CA GLU A 29 1.29 7.80 -10.26
C GLU A 29 1.37 7.51 -8.75
N VAL A 30 1.44 6.22 -8.40
CA VAL A 30 1.43 5.76 -7.01
C VAL A 30 2.74 5.07 -6.67
N PHE A 31 3.48 5.67 -5.76
CA PHE A 31 4.74 5.14 -5.27
C PHE A 31 4.62 4.68 -3.82
N ALA A 32 4.58 3.37 -3.61
CA ALA A 32 4.54 2.75 -2.29
C ALA A 32 5.96 2.37 -1.83
N ARG A 33 6.38 2.86 -0.66
CA ARG A 33 7.69 2.62 -0.07
C ARG A 33 7.58 2.22 1.41
N SER A 34 8.38 1.24 1.83
CA SER A 34 8.62 0.94 3.25
C SER A 34 10.08 0.64 3.54
N THR A 35 10.42 0.50 4.82
CA THR A 35 11.66 -0.14 5.24
C THR A 35 11.62 -1.64 4.91
N ASP A 36 12.80 -2.28 4.91
CA ASP A 36 13.01 -3.70 4.62
C ASP A 36 12.58 -4.67 5.73
N TYR A 37 12.01 -4.19 6.84
CA TYR A 37 11.49 -5.08 7.86
C TYR A 37 10.22 -5.80 7.38
N MET A 38 10.15 -7.11 7.62
CA MET A 38 8.97 -7.93 7.26
C MET A 38 7.64 -7.34 7.76
N ARG A 39 7.64 -6.73 8.96
CA ARG A 39 6.45 -6.10 9.55
C ARG A 39 5.95 -4.89 8.75
N THR A 40 6.86 -4.07 8.22
CA THR A 40 6.53 -2.84 7.50
C THR A 40 6.16 -3.17 6.06
N VAL A 41 6.87 -4.13 5.45
CA VAL A 41 6.52 -4.71 4.14
C VAL A 41 5.10 -5.28 4.16
N MET A 42 4.76 -6.09 5.17
CA MET A 42 3.42 -6.67 5.28
C MET A 42 2.35 -5.60 5.52
N THR A 43 2.67 -4.59 6.32
CA THR A 43 1.75 -3.47 6.58
C THR A 43 1.48 -2.67 5.30
N LEU A 44 2.52 -2.37 4.52
CA LEU A 44 2.39 -1.64 3.26
C LEU A 44 1.46 -2.37 2.28
N HIS A 45 1.66 -3.67 2.08
CA HIS A 45 0.80 -4.45 1.19
C HIS A 45 -0.67 -4.47 1.65
N LEU A 46 -0.92 -4.55 2.96
CA LEU A 46 -2.28 -4.52 3.49
C LEU A 46 -2.96 -3.17 3.29
N VAL A 47 -2.23 -2.07 3.51
CA VAL A 47 -2.73 -0.72 3.22
C VAL A 47 -3.04 -0.58 1.73
N MET A 48 -2.14 -1.02 0.85
CA MET A 48 -2.35 -0.94 -0.60
C MET A 48 -3.53 -1.80 -1.07
N ALA A 49 -3.73 -2.98 -0.48
CA ALA A 49 -4.87 -3.84 -0.80
C ALA A 49 -6.22 -3.19 -0.44
N GLY A 50 -6.29 -2.42 0.66
CA GLY A 50 -7.47 -1.65 1.02
C GLY A 50 -7.63 -0.36 0.21
N ALA A 51 -6.51 0.27 -0.16
CA ALA A 51 -6.51 1.52 -0.91
C ALA A 51 -6.82 1.35 -2.40
N PHE A 52 -6.40 0.25 -3.01
CA PHE A 52 -6.52 -0.01 -4.44
C PHE A 52 -7.18 -1.37 -4.73
N PRO A 53 -8.47 -1.55 -4.41
CA PRO A 53 -9.21 -2.71 -4.92
C PRO A 53 -9.20 -2.69 -6.46
N PRO A 54 -9.14 -3.86 -7.12
CA PRO A 54 -9.13 -3.91 -8.58
C PRO A 54 -10.41 -3.32 -9.18
N SER A 55 -10.26 -2.37 -10.09
CA SER A 55 -11.35 -1.93 -10.96
C SER A 55 -11.75 -3.06 -11.91
N GLN A 56 -12.92 -2.93 -12.57
CA GLN A 56 -13.38 -3.96 -13.51
C GLN A 56 -12.36 -4.25 -14.63
N ALA A 57 -11.61 -3.24 -15.07
CA ALA A 57 -10.58 -3.39 -16.09
C ALA A 57 -9.29 -4.07 -15.57
N GLN A 58 -9.00 -3.96 -14.27
CA GLN A 58 -7.78 -4.51 -13.64
C GLN A 58 -8.03 -5.81 -12.87
N LYS A 59 -9.27 -6.30 -12.89
CA LYS A 59 -9.66 -7.53 -12.21
C LYS A 59 -9.16 -8.74 -13.01
N TRP A 60 -8.04 -9.32 -12.55
CA TRP A 60 -7.42 -10.48 -13.17
C TRP A 60 -8.02 -11.83 -12.71
N HIS A 61 -8.76 -11.84 -11.58
CA HIS A 61 -9.37 -13.03 -11.01
C HIS A 61 -10.86 -12.81 -10.71
N SER A 62 -11.71 -13.77 -11.04
CA SER A 62 -13.17 -13.63 -10.96
C SER A 62 -13.67 -13.45 -9.51
N THR A 63 -13.12 -14.21 -8.57
CA THR A 63 -13.55 -14.24 -7.15
C THR A 63 -12.63 -13.50 -6.19
N LEU A 64 -11.39 -13.19 -6.59
CA LEU A 64 -10.39 -12.61 -5.70
C LEU A 64 -10.33 -11.10 -5.96
N ASN A 65 -10.80 -10.32 -5.00
CA ASN A 65 -10.83 -8.85 -5.09
C ASN A 65 -9.50 -8.24 -4.62
N TRP A 66 -8.40 -8.65 -5.26
CA TRP A 66 -7.05 -8.17 -4.96
C TRP A 66 -6.26 -8.04 -6.26
N GLN A 67 -5.38 -7.04 -6.34
CA GLN A 67 -4.44 -6.88 -7.45
C GLN A 67 -3.01 -6.71 -6.95
N PRO A 68 -2.01 -7.14 -7.75
CA PRO A 68 -0.61 -6.87 -7.45
C PRO A 68 -0.33 -5.36 -7.49
N VAL A 69 0.35 -4.88 -6.46
CA VAL A 69 0.80 -3.48 -6.33
C VAL A 69 2.31 -3.50 -6.15
N ILE A 70 3.01 -2.56 -6.78
CA ILE A 70 4.46 -2.45 -6.66
C ILE A 70 4.79 -1.79 -5.32
N ALA A 71 5.61 -2.47 -4.52
CA ALA A 71 6.13 -1.97 -3.24
C ALA A 71 7.66 -1.92 -3.29
N ASN A 72 8.23 -0.77 -2.92
CA ASN A 72 9.67 -0.54 -2.90
C ASN A 72 10.19 -0.60 -1.46
N PHE A 73 11.32 -1.28 -1.25
CA PHE A 73 11.92 -1.47 0.07
C PHE A 73 13.31 -0.85 0.10
N GLU A 74 13.53 0.08 1.03
CA GLU A 74 14.84 0.68 1.24
C GLU A 74 15.59 -0.06 2.36
N ILE A 75 16.89 -0.29 2.11
CA ILE A 75 17.81 -0.94 3.04
C ILE A 75 18.50 0.15 3.86
N GLY A 76 18.60 -0.09 5.17
CA GLY A 76 19.24 0.69 6.26
C GLY A 76 19.99 2.00 5.93
N ALA A 77 20.91 1.99 4.98
CA ALA A 77 21.78 3.12 4.65
C ALA A 77 21.11 4.22 3.80
N GLN A 78 19.99 3.93 3.13
CA GLN A 78 19.24 4.92 2.32
C GLN A 78 17.88 5.27 2.93
N ASN A 79 17.64 4.86 4.19
CA ASN A 79 16.36 5.04 4.85
C ASN A 79 16.15 6.52 5.22
N PHE A 80 15.37 7.23 4.41
CA PHE A 80 14.86 8.56 4.74
C PHE A 80 13.82 8.53 5.88
N LEU A 81 13.29 7.34 6.21
CA LEU A 81 12.41 7.14 7.35
C LEU A 81 13.26 7.04 8.62
N PRO A 82 13.16 7.99 9.56
CA PRO A 82 13.99 8.00 10.76
C PRO A 82 13.67 6.76 11.61
N LEU A 83 14.57 5.78 11.56
CA LEU A 83 14.54 4.58 12.41
C LEU A 83 15.23 4.80 13.75
N LEU A 84 16.01 5.87 13.85
CA LEU A 84 16.77 6.22 15.04
C LEU A 84 16.13 7.45 15.66
N CYS A 85 15.46 7.27 16.79
CA CYS A 85 15.16 8.39 17.68
C CYS A 85 16.49 8.93 18.19
N PRO A 86 16.81 10.23 18.03
CA PRO A 86 17.91 10.82 18.77
C PRO A 86 17.58 10.72 20.26
N ALA A 87 18.53 10.18 21.03
CA ALA A 87 18.47 10.10 22.49
C ALA A 87 18.53 11.48 23.13
#